data_AF-A0A7R9MSY9-F1
#
_entry.id   AF-A0A7R9MSY9-F1
#
_cell.length_a   1.000
_cell.length_b   1.000
_cell.length_c   1.000
_cell.angle_alpha   90.00
_cell.angle_beta   90.00
_cell.angle_gamma   90.00
#
_symmetry.space_group_name_H-M   'P 1'
#
loop_
_entity.id
_entity.type
_entity.pdbx_description
1 polymer ?
#
loop_
_entity_poly.entity_id
_entity_poly.type
_entity_poly.pdbx_seq_one_letter_code
_entity_poly.pdbx_strand_id
1 'polypeptide(L)'
;MTKLSEWLCVALIFVSVWLPVLLGLTPIPVTDAGVRLHVWLTPVYLVVIFGAISALIVLYRVFTFNDCPDAYDELKRQITEAKDDLKRKGFKFTDS
;
A
#
# COMPACT_ATOMS: atom_id res chain seq x y z
N MET A 1 11.14 -11.67 17.46
CA MET A 1 10.91 -12.28 16.13
C MET A 1 10.86 -11.15 15.11
N THR A 2 11.82 -11.08 14.18
CA THR A 2 11.84 -10.03 13.15
C THR A 2 10.80 -10.36 12.08
N LYS A 3 10.00 -9.37 11.66
CA LYS A 3 8.98 -9.53 10.60
C LYS A 3 9.55 -10.08 9.30
N LEU A 4 10.82 -9.79 9.02
CA LEU A 4 11.56 -10.35 7.89
C LEU A 4 11.57 -11.88 7.90
N SER A 5 11.89 -12.50 9.04
CA SER A 5 11.98 -13.96 9.14
C SER A 5 10.64 -14.64 8.88
N GLU A 6 9.54 -14.02 9.31
CA GLU A 6 8.18 -14.50 9.06
C GLU A 6 7.89 -14.56 7.54
N TRP A 7 8.18 -13.48 6.81
CA TRP A 7 8.01 -13.42 5.36
C TRP A 7 8.94 -14.37 4.60
N LEU A 8 10.17 -14.55 5.10
CA LEU A 8 11.16 -15.45 4.52
C LEU A 8 10.71 -16.91 4.61
N CYS A 9 10.12 -17.30 5.75
CA CYS A 9 9.51 -18.62 5.91
C CYS A 9 8.36 -18.84 4.93
N VAL A 10 7.47 -17.86 4.77
CA VAL A 10 6.36 -17.93 3.80
C VAL A 10 6.88 -18.08 2.37
N ALA A 11 7.89 -17.28 1.99
CA ALA A 11 8.52 -17.37 0.67
C ALA A 11 9.16 -18.74 0.43
N LEU A 12 9.84 -19.30 1.43
CA LEU A 12 10.44 -20.63 1.34
C LEU A 12 9.39 -21.73 1.15
N ILE A 13 8.26 -21.66 1.85
CA ILE A 13 7.14 -22.61 1.68
C ILE A 13 6.55 -22.49 0.27
N PHE A 14 6.38 -21.27 -0.24
CA PHE A 14 5.90 -21.08 -1.61
C PHE A 14 6.87 -21.67 -2.64
N VAL A 15 8.16 -21.38 -2.49
CA VAL A 15 9.22 -21.86 -3.39
C VAL A 15 9.34 -23.39 -3.33
N SER A 16 9.19 -24.01 -2.16
CA SER A 16 9.29 -25.46 -2.01
C SER A 16 8.17 -26.21 -2.73
N VAL A 17 6.99 -25.59 -2.91
CA VAL A 17 5.89 -26.15 -3.71
C VAL A 17 6.05 -25.81 -5.19
N TRP A 18 6.48 -24.60 -5.51
CA TRP A 18 6.59 -24.13 -6.89
C TRP A 18 7.73 -24.79 -7.68
N LEU A 19 8.91 -24.95 -7.08
CA LEU A 19 10.09 -25.54 -7.73
C LEU A 19 9.86 -26.96 -8.26
N PRO A 20 9.30 -27.91 -7.48
CA PRO A 20 9.04 -29.27 -7.97
C PRO A 20 8.03 -29.30 -9.12
N VAL A 21 7.02 -28.41 -9.08
CA VAL A 21 6.02 -28.29 -10.14
C VAL A 21 6.65 -27.71 -11.41
N LEU A 22 7.56 -26.75 -11.27
CA LEU A 22 8.30 -26.16 -12.39
C LEU A 22 9.27 -27.17 -13.04
N LEU A 23 9.98 -27.95 -12.23
CA LEU A 23 10.95 -28.96 -12.68
C LEU A 23 10.28 -30.24 -13.21
N GLY A 24 8.94 -30.36 -13.09
CA GLY A 24 8.21 -31.56 -13.49
C GLY A 24 8.53 -32.78 -12.62
N LEU A 25 8.98 -32.56 -11.38
CA LEU A 25 9.29 -33.61 -10.40
C LEU A 25 8.02 -34.17 -9.73
N THR A 26 6.86 -33.61 -10.05
CA THR A 26 5.58 -34.05 -9.52
C THR A 26 4.91 -35.06 -10.46
N PRO A 27 4.13 -36.02 -9.93
CA PRO A 27 3.37 -36.97 -10.73
C PRO A 27 2.16 -36.33 -11.45
N ILE A 28 2.03 -35.01 -11.43
CA ILE A 28 0.91 -34.28 -11.99
C ILE A 28 1.17 -34.11 -13.50
N PRO A 29 0.26 -34.55 -14.38
CA PRO A 29 0.45 -34.45 -15.82
C PRO A 29 0.29 -32.99 -16.28
N VAL A 30 1.35 -32.19 -16.13
CA VAL A 30 1.50 -30.88 -16.80
C VAL A 30 2.03 -31.09 -18.22
N THR A 31 1.29 -31.89 -19.00
CA THR A 31 1.69 -32.32 -20.35
C THR A 31 1.36 -31.26 -21.41
N ASP A 32 0.42 -30.36 -21.11
CA ASP A 32 0.03 -29.29 -22.02
C ASP A 32 1.04 -28.12 -21.96
N ALA A 33 1.54 -27.73 -23.13
CA ALA A 33 2.51 -26.65 -23.29
C ALA A 33 1.96 -25.30 -22.77
N GLY A 34 0.65 -25.07 -22.90
CA GLY A 34 0.00 -23.86 -22.39
C GLY A 34 0.06 -23.77 -20.86
N VAL A 35 -0.22 -24.88 -20.16
CA VAL A 35 -0.23 -24.93 -18.69
C VAL A 35 1.18 -24.71 -18.11
N ARG A 36 2.21 -25.29 -18.74
CA ARG A 36 3.60 -25.11 -18.31
C ARG A 36 4.05 -23.64 -18.37
N LEU A 37 3.62 -22.90 -19.40
CA LEU A 37 3.91 -21.47 -19.52
C LEU A 37 3.28 -20.67 -18.38
N HIS A 38 2.00 -20.96 -18.05
CA HIS A 38 1.33 -20.30 -16.94
C HIS A 38 2.00 -20.59 -15.59
N VAL A 39 2.42 -21.83 -15.36
CA VAL A 39 3.17 -22.22 -14.14
C VAL A 39 4.48 -21.45 -14.04
N TRP A 40 5.22 -21.27 -15.14
CA TRP A 40 6.46 -20.49 -15.14
C TRP A 40 6.20 -19.00 -14.86
N LEU A 41 5.07 -18.46 -15.33
CA LEU A 41 4.64 -17.06 -15.13
C LEU A 41 3.97 -16.78 -13.77
N THR A 42 3.67 -17.80 -12.97
CA THR A 42 3.02 -17.61 -11.64
C THR A 42 3.68 -16.57 -10.74
N PRO A 43 5.02 -16.49 -10.56
CA PRO A 43 5.63 -15.42 -9.75
C PRO A 43 5.39 -14.03 -10.34
N VAL A 44 5.35 -13.89 -11.67
CA VAL A 44 5.07 -12.61 -12.34
C VAL A 44 3.63 -12.19 -12.08
N TYR A 45 2.66 -13.10 -12.20
CA TYR A 45 1.26 -12.81 -11.87
C TYR A 45 1.10 -12.36 -10.42
N LEU A 46 1.81 -12.99 -9.49
CA LEU A 46 1.79 -12.60 -8.08
C LEU A 46 2.28 -11.15 -7.88
N VAL A 47 3.40 -10.78 -8.51
CA VAL A 47 3.94 -9.40 -8.44
C VAL A 47 2.98 -8.39 -9.07
N VAL A 48 2.37 -8.72 -10.21
CA VAL A 48 1.41 -7.83 -10.88
C VAL A 48 0.16 -7.61 -10.02
N ILE A 49 -0.40 -8.67 -9.45
CA ILE A 49 -1.57 -8.58 -8.55
C ILE A 49 -1.22 -7.76 -7.31
N PHE A 50 -0.07 -8.03 -6.69
CA PHE A 50 0.42 -7.27 -5.55
C PHE A 50 0.59 -5.78 -5.88
N GLY A 51 1.19 -5.47 -7.03
CA GLY A 51 1.34 -4.10 -7.52
C GLY A 51 0.00 -3.41 -7.76
N ALA A 52 -0.96 -4.09 -8.39
CA ALA A 52 -2.30 -3.56 -8.63
C ALA A 52 -3.06 -3.29 -7.32
N ILE A 53 -3.04 -4.22 -6.37
CA ILE A 53 -3.66 -4.05 -5.05
C ILE A 53 -3.01 -2.88 -4.30
N SER A 54 -1.67 -2.82 -4.30
CA SER A 54 -0.93 -1.72 -3.68
C SER A 54 -1.32 -0.37 -4.28
N ALA A 55 -1.34 -0.27 -5.61
CA ALA A 55 -1.74 0.94 -6.32
C ALA A 55 -3.19 1.35 -6.01
N LEU A 56 -4.12 0.39 -5.98
CA LEU A 56 -5.53 0.64 -5.62
C LEU A 56 -5.65 1.15 -4.18
N ILE A 57 -4.93 0.59 -3.23
CA ILE A 57 -4.95 1.04 -1.83
C ILE A 57 -4.39 2.44 -1.71
N VAL A 58 -3.26 2.73 -2.37
CA VAL A 58 -2.66 4.06 -2.37
C VAL A 58 -3.61 5.07 -3.01
N LEU A 59 -4.17 4.74 -4.17
CA LEU A 59 -5.11 5.60 -4.89
C LEU A 59 -6.37 5.88 -4.05
N TYR A 60 -6.95 4.83 -3.45
CA TYR A 60 -8.10 4.95 -2.55
C TYR A 60 -7.78 5.86 -1.37
N ARG A 61 -6.65 5.66 -0.69
CA ARG A 61 -6.22 6.51 0.42
C ARG A 61 -6.00 7.96 0.00
N VAL A 62 -5.38 8.19 -1.16
CA VAL A 62 -5.16 9.53 -1.70
C VAL A 62 -6.49 10.22 -2.00
N PHE A 63 -7.43 9.53 -2.63
CA PHE A 63 -8.77 10.08 -2.88
C PHE A 63 -9.52 10.39 -1.58
N THR A 64 -9.44 9.52 -0.57
CA THR A 64 -10.12 9.73 0.73
C THR A 64 -9.45 10.78 1.62
N PHE A 65 -8.14 11.06 1.46
CA PHE A 65 -7.44 12.06 2.29
C PHE A 65 -7.76 13.52 1.92
N ASN A 66 -8.49 13.76 0.82
CA ASN A 66 -8.80 15.11 0.36
C ASN A 66 -9.89 15.81 1.19
N ASP A 67 -10.80 15.06 1.82
CA ASP A 67 -11.93 15.65 2.53
C ASP A 67 -11.67 15.68 4.03
N CYS A 68 -10.87 16.65 4.48
CA CYS A 68 -10.90 17.09 5.88
C CYS A 68 -11.30 18.58 5.98
N PRO A 69 -12.49 18.97 5.46
CA PRO A 69 -12.99 20.33 5.62
C PRO A 69 -13.14 20.71 7.10
N ASP A 70 -13.54 19.75 7.95
CA ASP A 70 -13.71 19.98 9.39
C ASP A 70 -12.38 20.36 10.08
N ALA A 71 -11.28 19.68 9.75
CA ALA A 71 -9.97 20.02 10.31
C ALA A 71 -9.45 21.37 9.80
N TYR A 72 -9.75 21.72 8.55
CA TYR A 72 -9.43 23.04 8.00
C TYR A 72 -10.23 24.15 8.71
N ASP A 73 -11.53 23.95 8.91
CA ASP A 73 -12.40 24.93 9.57
C ASP A 73 -12.08 25.08 11.05
N GLU A 74 -11.76 23.99 11.76
CA GLU A 74 -11.31 24.03 13.14
C GLU A 74 -9.97 24.80 13.27
N LEU A 75 -9.01 24.54 12.38
CA LEU A 75 -7.73 25.26 12.35
C LEU A 75 -7.95 26.76 12.06
N LYS A 76 -8.85 27.09 11.14
CA LYS A 76 -9.18 28.47 10.77
C LYS A 76 -9.84 29.22 11.93
N ARG A 77 -10.68 28.55 12.72
CA ARG A 77 -11.26 29.10 13.95
C ARG A 77 -10.17 29.40 14.98
N GLN A 78 -9.25 28.45 15.21
CA GLN A 78 -8.13 28.64 16.15
C GLN A 78 -7.21 29.81 15.73
N ILE A 79 -6.96 29.99 14.43
CA ILE A 79 -6.19 31.14 13.92
C ILE A 79 -6.92 32.47 14.22
N THR A 80 -8.24 32.50 14.07
CA THR A 80 -9.04 33.69 14.31
C THR A 80 -9.03 34.07 15.80
N GLU A 81 -9.27 33.10 16.68
CA GLU A 81 -9.19 33.31 18.14
C GLU A 81 -7.79 33.77 18.58
N ALA A 82 -6.74 33.16 18.04
CA ALA A 82 -5.36 33.55 18.34
C ALA A 82 -5.04 34.97 17.86
N LYS A 83 -5.52 35.36 16.66
CA LYS A 83 -5.39 36.74 16.15
C LYS A 83 -6.10 37.74 17.06
N ASP A 84 -7.29 37.43 17.56
CA ASP A 84 -8.04 38.32 18.46
C ASP A 84 -7.40 38.44 19.84
N ASP A 85 -6.88 37.36 20.41
CA ASP A 85 -6.14 37.42 21.68
C ASP A 85 -4.84 38.23 21.55
N LEU A 86 -4.15 38.13 20.41
CA LEU A 86 -2.96 38.92 20.12
C LEU A 86 -3.29 40.41 19.88
N LYS A 87 -4.41 40.73 19.22
CA LYS A 87 -4.91 42.12 19.13
C LYS A 87 -5.23 42.69 20.50
N ARG A 88 -5.88 41.90 21.38
CA ARG A 88 -6.14 42.29 22.78
C ARG A 88 -4.84 42.54 23.56
N LYS A 89 -3.77 41.84 23.24
CA LYS A 89 -2.42 42.06 23.78
C LYS A 89 -1.65 43.21 23.12
N GLY A 90 -2.26 43.93 22.19
CA GLY A 90 -1.70 45.14 21.58
C GLY A 90 -0.88 44.91 20.30
N PHE A 91 -0.86 43.69 19.76
CA PHE A 91 -0.19 43.42 18.48
C PHE A 91 -1.04 43.90 17.30
N LYS A 92 -0.41 44.59 16.34
CA LYS A 92 -1.03 44.99 15.07
C LYS A 92 -0.57 44.04 13.97
N PHE A 93 -1.53 43.36 13.35
CA PHE A 93 -1.27 42.56 12.16
C PHE A 93 -1.38 43.46 10.92
N THR A 94 -0.31 43.54 10.13
CA THR A 94 -0.37 44.07 8.77
C THR A 94 -0.83 42.92 7.88
N ASP A 95 -2.14 42.80 7.67
CA ASP A 95 -2.67 41.89 6.65
C ASP A 95 -2.36 42.53 5.27
N SER A 96 -1.49 41.88 4.50
CA SER A 96 -1.15 42.19 3.10
C SER A 96 -1.66 41.12 2.16
#